data_AF-A0A7V9PFW5-F1
#
_entry.id   AF-A0A7V9PFW5-F1
#
_cell.length_a   1.000
_cell.length_b   1.000
_cell.length_c   1.000
_cell.angle_alpha   90.00
_cell.angle_beta   90.00
_cell.angle_gamma   90.00
#
_symmetry.space_group_name_H-M   'P 1'
#
loop_
_entity.id
_entity.type
_entity.pdbx_description
1 polymer ?
#
loop_
_entity_poly.entity_id
_entity_poly.type
_entity_poly.pdbx_seq_one_letter_code
_entity_poly.pdbx_strand_id
1 'polypeptide(L)' 'MGSSPSALTAVVVHRRRPEACVRTGELLAAQGVGRLLVVDNGSPSEDLAAVRAGLPGAEVLELGRNTGFGPAANAG' A
#
# COMPACT_ATOMS: atom_id res chain seq x y z
N MET A 1 23.15 3.89 -15.40
CA MET A 1 23.42 3.45 -14.02
C MET A 1 22.09 3.09 -13.41
N GLY A 2 21.79 1.80 -13.28
CA GLY A 2 20.56 1.34 -12.62
C GLY A 2 20.77 1.44 -11.12
N SER A 3 20.03 2.31 -10.45
CA SER A 3 19.97 2.31 -8.99
C SER A 3 19.40 0.96 -8.56
N SER A 4 20.17 0.17 -7.81
CA SER A 4 19.60 -1.00 -7.14
C SER A 4 18.38 -0.54 -6.33
N PRO A 5 17.26 -1.29 -6.33
CA PRO A 5 16.10 -0.95 -5.53
C PRO A 5 16.55 -0.70 -4.10
N SER A 6 16.13 0.43 -3.52
CA SER A 6 16.60 0.81 -2.19
C SER A 6 16.11 -0.21 -1.15
N ALA A 7 16.85 -0.38 -0.07
CA ALA A 7 16.41 -1.21 1.06
C ALA A 7 15.19 -0.62 1.81
N LEU A 8 14.66 0.51 1.36
CA LEU A 8 13.53 1.21 1.97
C LEU A 8 12.23 0.44 1.72
N THR A 9 11.52 0.13 2.80
CA THR A 9 10.13 -0.29 2.77
C THR A 9 9.24 0.94 2.97
N ALA A 10 8.27 1.15 2.08
CA ALA A 10 7.20 2.13 2.30
C ALA A 10 5.95 1.43 2.82
N VAL A 11 5.31 2.04 3.82
CA VAL A 11 4.02 1.62 4.35
C VAL A 11 2.97 2.65 3.95
N VAL A 12 1.93 2.21 3.26
CA VAL A 12 0.81 3.05 2.82
C VAL A 12 -0.47 2.58 3.49
N VAL A 13 -0.98 3.39 4.42
CA VAL A 13 -2.30 3.17 5.01
C VAL A 13 -3.35 3.74 4.06
N HIS A 14 -4.31 2.92 3.64
CA HIS A 14 -5.43 3.37 2.83
C HIS A 14 -6.78 2.90 3.40
N ARG A 15 -7.84 3.61 3.00
CA ARG A 15 -9.22 3.21 3.23
C ARG A 15 -10.14 3.84 2.19
N ARG A 16 -10.91 3.04 1.45
CA ARG A 16 -11.91 3.51 0.46
C ARG A 16 -11.39 4.51 -0.58
N ARG A 17 -10.13 4.32 -0.98
CA ARG A 17 -9.40 5.18 -1.95
C ARG A 17 -8.46 4.34 -2.82
N PRO A 18 -8.95 3.27 -3.48
CA PRO A 18 -8.08 2.33 -4.17
C PRO A 18 -7.25 3.00 -5.28
N GLU A 19 -7.82 3.92 -6.06
CA GLU A 19 -7.11 4.57 -7.17
C GLU A 19 -5.96 5.45 -6.66
N ALA A 20 -6.20 6.19 -5.57
CA ALA A 20 -5.16 6.99 -4.94
C ALA A 20 -4.06 6.11 -4.32
N CYS A 21 -4.43 4.98 -3.69
CA CYS A 21 -3.48 4.03 -3.15
C CYS A 21 -2.58 3.44 -4.24
N VAL A 22 -3.16 2.99 -5.34
CA VAL A 22 -2.42 2.49 -6.52
C VAL A 22 -1.49 3.57 -7.05
N ARG A 23 -2.01 4.79 -7.27
CA ARG A 23 -1.19 5.90 -7.76
C ARG A 23 -0.02 6.23 -6.83
N THR A 24 -0.23 6.20 -5.51
CA THR A 24 0.85 6.41 -4.54
C THR A 24 1.91 5.30 -4.63
N GLY A 25 1.49 4.04 -4.73
CA GLY A 25 2.42 2.91 -4.87
C GLY A 25 3.28 2.99 -6.13
N GLU A 26 2.68 3.32 -7.27
CA GLU A 26 3.40 3.56 -8.53
C GLU A 26 4.45 4.67 -8.41
N LEU A 27 4.08 5.79 -7.78
CA LEU A 27 4.99 6.93 -7.59
C LEU A 27 6.13 6.61 -6.62
N LEU A 28 5.90 5.78 -5.60
CA LEU A 28 6.94 5.31 -4.70
C LEU A 28 7.90 4.35 -5.41
N ALA A 29 7.39 3.42 -6.21
CA ALA A 29 8.20 2.52 -7.02
C ALA A 29 9.06 3.30 -8.02
N ALA A 30 8.51 4.31 -8.68
CA ALA A 30 9.26 5.19 -9.60
C ALA A 30 10.39 5.97 -8.92
N GLN A 31 10.33 6.17 -7.61
CA GLN A 31 11.39 6.78 -6.79
C GLN A 31 12.41 5.76 -6.26
N GLY A 32 12.26 4.47 -6.58
CA GLY A 32 13.21 3.42 -6.18
C GLY A 32 12.94 2.80 -4.81
N VAL A 33 11.73 2.92 -4.27
CA VAL A 33 11.29 2.13 -3.10
C VAL A 33 11.33 0.65 -3.45
N GLY A 34 12.05 -0.14 -2.66
CA GLY A 34 12.26 -1.56 -2.95
C GLY A 34 11.14 -2.48 -2.47
N ARG A 35 10.40 -2.09 -1.43
CA ARG A 35 9.27 -2.85 -0.88
C ARG A 35 8.10 -1.93 -0.54
N LEU A 36 6.88 -2.39 -0.83
CA LEU A 36 5.65 -1.67 -0.54
C LEU A 36 4.71 -2.58 0.25
N LEU A 37 4.35 -2.12 1.44
CA LEU A 37 3.29 -2.70 2.26
C LEU A 37 2.09 -1.75 2.27
N VAL A 38 0.95 -2.24 1.82
CA VAL A 38 -0.32 -1.53 1.85
C VAL A 38 -1.13 -2.06 3.01
N VAL A 39 -1.52 -1.18 3.94
CA VAL A 39 -2.40 -1.53 5.06
C VAL A 39 -3.80 -1.07 4.72
N ASP A 40 -4.70 -2.02 4.44
CA ASP A 40 -6.12 -1.75 4.26
C ASP A 40 -6.81 -1.61 5.62
N ASN A 41 -7.36 -0.43 5.86
CA ASN A 41 -8.00 -0.08 7.13
C ASN A 41 -9.52 -0.31 7.09
N GLY A 42 -9.95 -1.45 6.57
CA GLY A 42 -11.34 -1.87 6.49
C GLY A 42 -12.10 -1.26 5.31
N SER A 43 -11.58 -1.44 4.10
CA SER A 43 -12.31 -1.13 2.86
C SER A 43 -13.19 -2.32 2.43
N PRO A 44 -14.20 -2.07 1.57
CA PRO A 44 -14.92 -3.12 0.84
C PRO A 44 -13.99 -4.00 -0.01
N SER A 45 -14.48 -5.19 -0.39
CA SER A 45 -13.71 -6.17 -1.16
C SER A 45 -13.36 -5.69 -2.57
N GLU A 46 -14.20 -4.85 -3.19
CA GLU A 46 -13.93 -4.25 -4.49
C GLU A 46 -12.71 -3.32 -4.46
N ASP A 47 -12.51 -2.57 -3.37
CA ASP A 47 -11.36 -1.68 -3.21
C ASP A 47 -10.07 -2.49 -3.03
N LEU A 48 -10.13 -3.56 -2.23
CA LEU A 48 -9.02 -4.49 -2.05
C LEU A 48 -8.62 -5.17 -3.37
N ALA A 49 -9.61 -5.61 -4.15
CA ALA A 49 -9.36 -6.20 -5.46
C ALA A 49 -8.69 -5.19 -6.41
N ALA A 50 -9.14 -3.93 -6.41
CA ALA A 50 -8.54 -2.87 -7.21
C ALA A 50 -7.08 -2.57 -6.79
N VAL A 51 -6.79 -2.53 -5.49
CA VAL A 51 -5.41 -2.34 -4.98
C VAL A 51 -4.52 -3.51 -5.39
N ARG A 52 -4.96 -4.76 -5.20
CA ARG A 52 -4.19 -5.96 -5.56
C ARG A 52 -3.93 -6.04 -7.06
N ALA A 53 -4.90 -5.65 -7.89
CA ALA A 53 -4.74 -5.60 -9.33
C ALA A 53 -3.78 -4.48 -9.79
N GLY A 54 -3.86 -3.30 -9.17
CA GLY A 54 -3.02 -2.16 -9.52
C GLY A 54 -1.59 -2.21 -8.96
N LEU A 55 -1.37 -2.94 -7.87
CA LEU A 55 -0.07 -3.09 -7.20
C LEU A 55 0.28 -4.57 -7.01
N PRO A 56 0.51 -5.35 -8.08
CA PRO A 56 0.73 -6.80 -7.98
C PRO A 56 2.00 -7.20 -7.22
N GLY A 57 2.95 -6.28 -7.05
CA GLY A 57 4.17 -6.49 -6.27
C GLY A 57 4.10 -5.98 -4.82
N ALA A 58 2.97 -5.39 -4.41
CA ALA A 58 2.80 -4.91 -3.04
C ALA A 58 2.25 -6.02 -2.14
N GLU A 59 2.72 -6.04 -0.89
CA GLU A 59 2.07 -6.80 0.17
C GLU A 59 0.83 -6.04 0.64
N VAL A 60 -0.26 -6.74 0.92
CA VAL A 60 -1.52 -6.13 1.39
C VAL A 60 -1.91 -6.77 2.72
N LEU A 61 -1.88 -5.97 3.78
CA LEU A 61 -2.35 -6.31 5.13
C LEU A 61 -3.78 -5.81 5.33
N GLU A 62 -4.73 -6.72 5.50
CA GLU A 62 -6.15 -6.40 5.68
C GLU A 62 -6.51 -6.38 7.17
N LEU A 63 -6.88 -5.22 7.72
CA LEU A 63 -7.29 -5.11 9.13
C LEU A 63 -8.75 -5.51 9.38
N GLY A 64 -9.56 -5.63 8.31
CA GLY A 64 -10.96 -6.03 8.37
C GLY A 64 -11.93 -4.99 8.96
N ARG A 65 -11.41 -3.94 9.61
CA ARG A 65 -12.19 -2.80 10.13
C ARG A 65 -11.34 -1.54 10.20
N ASN A 66 -12.01 -0.39 10.29
CA ASN A 66 -11.33 0.88 10.53
C ASN A 66 -10.83 0.98 11.97
N THR A 67 -9.51 0.99 12.16
CA THR A 67 -8.84 1.18 13.45
C THR A 67 -8.27 2.59 13.64
N GLY A 68 -8.52 3.51 12.70
CA GLY A 68 -7.87 4.83 12.67
C GLY A 68 -6.45 4.79 12.11
N PHE A 69 -5.85 5.96 11.90
CA PHE A 69 -4.53 6.06 11.23
C PHE A 69 -3.39 5.51 12.07
N GLY A 70 -3.25 5.92 13.34
CA GLY A 70 -2.14 5.51 14.19
C GLY A 70 -2.02 3.98 14.36
N PRO A 71 -3.09 3.28 14.79
CA PRO A 71 -3.06 1.82 14.90
C PRO A 71 -2.80 1.11 13.56
N ALA A 72 -3.32 1.63 12.45
CA ALA A 72 -3.06 1.04 11.13
C ALA A 72 -1.62 1.26 10.68
N ALA A 73 -1.06 2.45 10.91
CA ALA A 73 0.34 2.75 10.60
C ALA A 73 1.32 1.92 11.45
N ASN A 74 0.96 1.60 12.70
CA ASN A 74 1.77 0.74 13.56
C ASN A 74 1.66 -0.75 13.23
N ALA A 75 0.64 -1.16 12.46
CA ALA A 75 0.45 -2.56 12.09
C ALA A 75 1.29 -2.98 10.89
N GLY A 76 1.76 -2.02 10.09
CA GLY A 76 2.68 -2.22 8.97
C GLY A 76 4.10 -1.78 9.30
#